data_AF-A0A2E7JR59-F1
#
_entry.id   AF-A0A2E7JR59-F1
#
_cell.length_a   1.000
_cell.length_b   1.000
_cell.length_c   1.000
_cell.angle_alpha   90.00
_cell.angle_beta   90.00
_cell.angle_gamma   90.00
#
_symmetry.space_group_name_H-M   'P 1'
#
loop_
_entity.id
_entity.type
_entity.pdbx_description
1 polymer ?
#
loop_
_entity_poly.entity_id
_entity_poly.type
_entity_poly.pdbx_seq_one_letter_code
_entity_poly.pdbx_strand_id
1 'polypeptide(L)'
;MTRVRARNLIVRGSVVGEQLPEPFMAGEVETLDEKAQQAVNSQVEAGRIQVEGIFAAQEVRERYVTAERILLQANAFNSVLEAEGEVRVDGDVVGGAVSCAGLLQVRGNLGNEAGAPTRLRVATEPPGAEKRTALTAEFRRAKGRQVECETALGEHDDDMAARGKTSAYWAGLLKGEKLAPRNPLEKRLLSQFLEAVKAKKRLEQEAEDARLQARDLGNLLVEDAAEAAEATSEDLQIRVGGTVYPGVRCELLQPLAADDLQQAVRLATGEESNLQAVRARLLEALNHHLELYQEAVEERQAALDEIFKDQEEKRPEAPQIPNKRFEEKVLFPAAGEGQERSGVVFVQAHAPQDYYLLKIVEIKAPLHNAVLSIEQDGALISLSQGAAAEFASWQRDTEVLAALDEPYAYGASGRDHLLA
;
A
#
# COMPACT_ATOMS: atom_id res chain seq x y z
N MET A 1 -1.78 2.21 16.62
CA MET A 1 -2.68 2.37 15.46
C MET A 1 -3.35 1.03 15.24
N THR A 2 -4.56 0.83 15.77
CA THR A 2 -5.25 -0.46 15.77
C THR A 2 -6.05 -0.56 14.47
N ARG A 3 -5.56 -1.35 13.50
CA ARG A 3 -6.16 -1.52 12.18
C ARG A 3 -7.43 -2.36 12.28
N VAL A 4 -8.45 -1.96 11.55
CA VAL A 4 -9.70 -2.71 11.44
C VAL A 4 -9.59 -3.52 10.15
N ARG A 5 -9.39 -4.83 10.27
CA ARG A 5 -9.41 -5.75 9.14
C ARG A 5 -10.77 -6.42 9.12
N ALA A 6 -11.71 -5.90 8.34
CA ALA A 6 -12.87 -6.66 7.92
C ALA A 6 -12.50 -7.42 6.65
N ARG A 7 -12.67 -8.75 6.64
CA ARG A 7 -12.40 -9.55 5.45
C ARG A 7 -13.36 -9.19 4.31
N ASN A 8 -14.66 -9.04 4.61
CA ASN A 8 -15.67 -8.55 3.68
C ASN A 8 -16.61 -7.58 4.40
N LEU A 9 -17.11 -6.55 3.71
CA LEU A 9 -18.09 -5.59 4.25
C LEU A 9 -19.21 -5.34 3.24
N ILE A 10 -20.44 -5.71 3.61
CA ILE A 10 -21.62 -5.59 2.75
C ILE A 10 -22.65 -4.72 3.46
N VAL A 11 -22.97 -3.58 2.86
CA VAL A 11 -23.85 -2.57 3.45
C VAL A 11 -25.15 -2.50 2.65
N ARG A 12 -26.26 -2.82 3.31
CA ARG A 12 -27.60 -2.60 2.75
C ARG A 12 -27.96 -1.12 2.85
N GLY A 13 -27.57 -0.34 1.84
CA GLY A 13 -27.91 1.09 1.73
C GLY A 13 -26.73 2.00 1.39
N SER A 14 -26.92 3.31 1.60
CA SER A 14 -25.91 4.34 1.33
C SER A 14 -24.92 4.48 2.48
N VAL A 15 -23.64 4.59 2.14
CA VAL A 15 -22.57 4.98 3.07
C VAL A 15 -22.27 6.47 2.86
N VAL A 16 -22.57 7.29 3.87
CA VAL A 16 -22.47 8.77 3.83
C VAL A 16 -21.65 9.27 5.02
N GLY A 17 -21.20 10.53 4.97
CA GLY A 17 -20.54 11.34 6.02
C GLY A 17 -20.95 11.12 7.50
N GLU A 18 -20.05 11.52 8.41
CA GLU A 18 -19.94 11.45 9.90
C GLU A 18 -20.63 10.36 10.77
N GLN A 19 -21.66 9.63 10.35
CA GLN A 19 -22.19 8.50 11.13
C GLN A 19 -22.60 7.34 10.22
N LEU A 20 -22.08 6.13 10.50
CA LEU A 20 -22.77 4.91 10.08
C LEU A 20 -24.00 4.73 10.98
N PRO A 21 -25.21 4.50 10.45
CA PRO A 21 -26.35 4.15 11.27
C PRO A 21 -26.10 2.82 12.00
N GLU A 22 -26.21 2.81 13.33
CA GLU A 22 -26.37 1.56 14.10
C GLU A 22 -27.74 0.96 13.70
N PRO A 23 -27.83 -0.12 12.88
CA PRO A 23 -27.20 -1.43 13.13
C PRO A 23 -26.85 -2.24 11.84
N PHE A 24 -26.00 -1.72 10.93
CA PHE A 24 -25.71 -2.39 9.63
C PHE A 24 -24.41 -3.22 9.57
N MET A 25 -23.84 -3.62 10.72
CA MET A 25 -22.67 -4.52 10.79
C MET A 25 -23.11 -5.99 10.68
N ALA A 26 -23.60 -6.39 9.52
CA ALA A 26 -23.96 -7.78 9.21
C ALA A 26 -23.03 -8.40 8.16
N GLY A 27 -21.72 -8.35 8.43
CA GLY A 27 -20.73 -9.26 7.86
C GLY A 27 -20.06 -10.00 9.02
N GLU A 28 -19.45 -11.16 8.78
CA GLU A 28 -18.59 -11.83 9.77
C GLU A 28 -17.43 -10.90 10.15
N VAL A 29 -17.68 -10.05 11.14
CA VAL A 29 -16.66 -9.61 12.06
C VAL A 29 -16.44 -10.84 12.93
N GLU A 30 -15.42 -11.65 12.64
CA GLU A 30 -14.90 -12.62 13.62
C GLU A 30 -14.88 -11.89 14.95
N THR A 31 -15.68 -12.38 15.92
CA THR A 31 -16.04 -11.70 17.16
C THR A 31 -14.93 -10.79 17.68
N LEU A 32 -14.96 -9.52 17.26
CA LEU A 32 -13.99 -8.53 17.69
C LEU A 32 -14.37 -8.18 19.13
N ASP A 33 -13.37 -8.10 20.00
CA ASP A 33 -13.59 -7.61 21.36
C ASP A 33 -14.17 -6.18 21.33
N GLU A 34 -14.83 -5.75 22.41
CA GLU A 34 -15.45 -4.42 22.50
C GLU A 34 -14.46 -3.28 22.18
N LYS A 35 -13.16 -3.49 22.40
CA LYS A 35 -12.10 -2.53 22.07
C LYS A 35 -11.83 -2.44 20.56
N ALA A 36 -11.81 -3.57 19.87
CA ALA A 36 -11.63 -3.65 18.44
C ALA A 36 -12.89 -3.17 17.70
N GLN A 37 -14.08 -3.40 18.26
CA GLN A 37 -15.32 -2.81 17.76
C GLN A 37 -15.36 -1.27 17.92
N GLN A 38 -14.89 -0.74 19.05
CA GLN A 38 -14.71 0.71 19.23
C GLN A 38 -13.61 1.29 18.31
N ALA A 39 -12.56 0.52 18.01
CA ALA A 39 -11.55 0.89 17.02
C ALA A 39 -12.11 0.91 15.58
N VAL A 40 -13.02 -0.02 15.24
CA VAL A 40 -13.80 -0.03 13.99
C VAL A 40 -14.61 1.25 13.86
N ASN A 41 -15.44 1.52 14.86
CA ASN A 41 -16.34 2.67 14.84
C ASN A 41 -15.56 3.99 14.74
N SER A 42 -14.44 4.12 15.45
CA SER A 42 -13.60 5.33 15.38
C SER A 42 -12.85 5.53 14.04
N GLN A 43 -12.50 4.46 13.31
CA GLN A 43 -11.88 4.59 11.97
C GLN A 43 -12.90 4.89 10.88
N VAL A 44 -14.08 4.30 10.98
CA VAL A 44 -15.25 4.62 10.17
C VAL A 44 -15.67 6.08 10.37
N GLU A 45 -15.68 6.57 11.61
CA GLU A 45 -15.92 7.98 11.94
C GLU A 45 -14.85 8.91 11.33
N ALA A 46 -13.61 8.44 11.15
CA ALA A 46 -12.54 9.16 10.44
C ALA A 46 -12.72 9.22 8.90
N GLY A 47 -13.85 8.73 8.37
CA GLY A 47 -14.21 8.84 6.95
C GLY A 47 -13.44 7.90 6.02
N ARG A 48 -12.72 6.92 6.57
CA ARG A 48 -11.96 5.91 5.84
C ARG A 48 -12.46 4.50 6.16
N ILE A 49 -12.72 3.72 5.12
CA ILE A 49 -13.16 2.33 5.20
C ILE A 49 -12.07 1.47 4.55
N GLN A 50 -11.58 0.45 5.26
CA GLN A 50 -10.59 -0.49 4.75
C GLN A 50 -11.13 -1.90 4.90
N VAL A 51 -11.17 -2.65 3.80
CA VAL A 51 -11.69 -4.01 3.68
C VAL A 51 -10.63 -4.85 2.99
N GLU A 52 -10.44 -6.11 3.38
CA GLU A 52 -9.42 -6.96 2.76
C GLU A 52 -9.89 -7.57 1.43
N GLY A 53 -11.15 -7.98 1.35
CA GLY A 53 -11.77 -8.58 0.18
C GLY A 53 -12.82 -7.64 -0.43
N ILE A 54 -14.10 -8.02 -0.33
CA ILE A 54 -15.19 -7.34 -1.03
C ILE A 54 -15.82 -6.27 -0.16
N PHE A 55 -15.85 -5.03 -0.67
CA PHE A 55 -16.75 -3.98 -0.22
C PHE A 55 -17.94 -3.86 -1.18
N ALA A 56 -19.15 -4.02 -0.67
CA ALA A 56 -20.36 -3.85 -1.45
C ALA A 56 -21.38 -2.95 -0.76
N ALA A 57 -21.99 -2.02 -1.50
CA ALA A 57 -22.97 -1.09 -0.98
C ALA A 57 -23.98 -0.66 -2.04
N GLN A 58 -25.08 -0.02 -1.63
CA GLN A 58 -25.99 0.62 -2.58
C GLN A 58 -25.33 1.87 -3.17
N GLU A 59 -24.74 2.71 -2.32
CA GLU A 59 -24.20 4.00 -2.72
C GLU A 59 -23.08 4.43 -1.77
N VAL A 60 -22.11 5.20 -2.26
CA VAL A 60 -21.06 5.80 -1.43
C VAL A 60 -20.99 7.31 -1.68
N ARG A 61 -20.98 8.10 -0.61
CA ARG A 61 -20.85 9.56 -0.66
C ARG A 61 -19.84 10.08 0.35
N GLU A 62 -18.91 10.92 -0.11
CA GLU A 62 -17.98 11.67 0.76
C GLU A 62 -17.16 10.76 1.68
N ARG A 63 -16.73 9.61 1.14
CA ARG A 63 -15.93 8.61 1.86
C ARG A 63 -14.70 8.20 1.09
N TYR A 64 -13.72 7.71 1.82
CA TYR A 64 -12.58 7.01 1.28
C TYR A 64 -12.74 5.51 1.56
N VAL A 65 -12.73 4.67 0.53
CA VAL A 65 -12.92 3.23 0.63
C VAL A 65 -11.74 2.53 -0.04
N THR A 66 -11.10 1.62 0.68
CA THR A 66 -10.07 0.72 0.17
C THR A 66 -10.53 -0.73 0.32
N ALA A 67 -10.49 -1.51 -0.76
CA ALA A 67 -10.86 -2.93 -0.76
C ALA A 67 -10.11 -3.71 -1.86
N GLU A 68 -10.23 -5.03 -1.91
CA GLU A 68 -9.82 -5.80 -3.10
C GLU A 68 -10.79 -5.55 -4.25
N ARG A 69 -12.10 -5.61 -3.97
CA ARG A 69 -13.18 -5.35 -4.93
C ARG A 69 -14.20 -4.39 -4.35
N ILE A 70 -14.62 -3.40 -5.14
CA ILE A 70 -15.65 -2.42 -4.76
C ILE A 70 -16.85 -2.56 -5.70
N LEU A 71 -18.02 -2.86 -5.13
CA LEU A 71 -19.27 -3.11 -5.87
C LEU A 71 -20.38 -2.15 -5.41
N LEU A 72 -20.88 -1.28 -6.29
CA LEU A 72 -21.89 -0.28 -5.98
C LEU A 72 -23.15 -0.44 -6.86
N GLN A 73 -24.32 -0.56 -6.25
CA GLN A 73 -25.59 -0.78 -6.98
C GLN A 73 -26.17 0.49 -7.61
N ALA A 74 -25.85 1.66 -7.05
CA ALA A 74 -26.27 2.97 -7.51
C ALA A 74 -25.04 3.83 -7.79
N ASN A 75 -24.74 4.82 -6.94
CA ASN A 75 -23.81 5.88 -7.31
C ASN A 75 -22.59 6.00 -6.39
N ALA A 76 -21.55 6.66 -6.88
CA ALA A 76 -20.44 7.17 -6.09
C ALA A 76 -20.36 8.70 -6.25
N PHE A 77 -20.49 9.44 -5.15
CA PHE A 77 -20.41 10.90 -5.16
C PHE A 77 -19.29 11.42 -4.26
N ASN A 78 -18.41 12.28 -4.79
CA ASN A 78 -17.32 12.91 -4.04
C ASN A 78 -16.51 11.93 -3.18
N SER A 79 -16.34 10.71 -3.68
CA SER A 79 -15.76 9.60 -2.93
C SER A 79 -14.40 9.22 -3.52
N VAL A 80 -13.55 8.64 -2.67
CA VAL A 80 -12.28 8.07 -3.08
C VAL A 80 -12.41 6.55 -3.00
N LEU A 81 -12.36 5.88 -4.14
CA LEU A 81 -12.48 4.42 -4.25
C LEU A 81 -11.14 3.85 -4.70
N GLU A 82 -10.50 3.05 -3.87
CA GLU A 82 -9.23 2.41 -4.17
C GLU A 82 -9.40 0.89 -4.07
N ALA A 83 -9.39 0.20 -5.21
CA ALA A 83 -9.54 -1.25 -5.27
C ALA A 83 -8.25 -1.91 -5.76
N GLU A 84 -7.79 -2.99 -5.11
CA GLU A 84 -6.64 -3.76 -5.60
C GLU A 84 -6.95 -4.42 -6.96
N GLY A 85 -8.17 -4.95 -7.14
CA GLY A 85 -8.64 -5.58 -8.37
C GLY A 85 -9.54 -4.67 -9.21
N GLU A 86 -10.82 -4.57 -8.84
CA GLU A 86 -11.85 -3.92 -9.68
C GLU A 86 -12.84 -3.05 -8.90
N VAL A 87 -13.38 -2.06 -9.62
CA VAL A 87 -14.46 -1.18 -9.16
C VAL A 87 -15.62 -1.28 -10.16
N ARG A 88 -16.80 -1.69 -9.68
CA ARG A 88 -18.02 -1.76 -10.50
C ARG A 88 -19.13 -0.91 -9.90
N VAL A 89 -19.68 0.00 -10.71
CA VAL A 89 -20.73 0.94 -10.32
C VAL A 89 -21.87 0.88 -11.34
N ASP A 90 -23.08 0.54 -10.87
CA ASP A 90 -24.25 0.39 -11.75
C ASP A 90 -24.96 1.71 -12.10
N GLY A 91 -24.66 2.79 -11.38
CA GLY A 91 -25.09 4.16 -11.63
C GLY A 91 -23.92 5.08 -11.95
N ASP A 92 -23.96 6.31 -11.44
CA ASP A 92 -23.04 7.38 -11.80
C ASP A 92 -21.83 7.45 -10.84
N VAL A 93 -20.67 7.86 -11.37
CA VAL A 93 -19.48 8.22 -10.59
C VAL A 93 -19.19 9.70 -10.83
N VAL A 94 -19.37 10.54 -9.81
CA VAL A 94 -19.24 11.99 -9.93
C VAL A 94 -18.44 12.57 -8.77
N GLY A 95 -17.32 13.20 -9.10
CA GLY A 95 -16.45 13.84 -8.11
C GLY A 95 -15.60 12.84 -7.32
N GLY A 96 -14.45 13.31 -6.83
CA GLY A 96 -13.53 12.50 -6.03
C GLY A 96 -12.45 11.81 -6.84
N ALA A 97 -12.13 10.55 -6.53
CA ALA A 97 -11.08 9.78 -7.20
C ALA A 97 -11.39 8.28 -7.23
N VAL A 98 -10.99 7.60 -8.30
CA VAL A 98 -11.07 6.14 -8.42
C VAL A 98 -9.70 5.59 -8.83
N SER A 99 -9.23 4.54 -8.17
CA SER A 99 -7.98 3.84 -8.47
C SER A 99 -8.22 2.33 -8.46
N CYS A 100 -7.85 1.63 -9.52
CA CYS A 100 -7.89 0.16 -9.57
C CYS A 100 -6.87 -0.40 -10.57
N ALA A 101 -6.48 -1.67 -10.43
CA ALA A 101 -5.50 -2.29 -11.31
C ALA A 101 -6.12 -3.02 -12.52
N GLY A 102 -7.30 -3.63 -12.39
CA GLY A 102 -7.91 -4.45 -13.43
C GLY A 102 -9.01 -3.74 -14.24
N LEU A 103 -10.19 -3.58 -13.64
CA LEU A 103 -11.38 -3.10 -14.33
C LEU A 103 -12.08 -1.98 -13.54
N LEU A 104 -12.36 -0.88 -14.22
CA LEU A 104 -13.37 0.10 -13.80
C LEU A 104 -14.58 -0.02 -14.71
N GLN A 105 -15.71 -0.45 -14.17
CA GLN A 105 -16.99 -0.46 -14.87
C GLN A 105 -17.94 0.57 -14.25
N VAL A 106 -18.43 1.50 -15.07
CA VAL A 106 -19.45 2.49 -14.68
C VAL A 106 -20.59 2.40 -15.68
N ARG A 107 -21.75 1.88 -15.27
CA ARG A 107 -22.89 1.73 -16.18
C ARG A 107 -23.58 3.06 -16.45
N GLY A 108 -23.61 3.98 -15.47
CA GLY A 108 -24.09 5.34 -15.64
C GLY A 108 -23.03 6.27 -16.22
N ASN A 109 -23.09 7.54 -15.83
CA ASN A 109 -22.18 8.58 -16.25
C ASN A 109 -20.90 8.60 -15.42
N LEU A 110 -19.81 8.99 -16.07
CA LEU A 110 -18.55 9.31 -15.41
C LEU A 110 -18.32 10.82 -15.49
N GLY A 111 -18.32 11.48 -14.33
CA GLY A 111 -18.41 12.94 -14.24
C GLY A 111 -19.84 13.46 -14.50
N ASN A 112 -19.97 14.78 -14.62
CA ASN A 112 -21.26 15.43 -14.86
C ASN A 112 -21.14 16.67 -15.76
N GLU A 113 -22.27 17.18 -16.23
CA GLU A 113 -22.35 18.39 -17.06
C GLU A 113 -21.78 19.65 -16.38
N ALA A 114 -21.82 19.69 -15.04
CA ALA A 114 -21.27 20.80 -14.26
C ALA A 114 -19.73 20.82 -14.25
N GLY A 115 -19.06 19.80 -14.80
CA GLY A 115 -17.60 19.71 -14.84
C GLY A 115 -16.99 19.39 -13.48
N ALA A 116 -17.69 18.63 -12.64
CA ALA A 116 -17.19 18.23 -11.33
C ALA A 116 -15.88 17.43 -11.48
N PRO A 117 -14.80 17.81 -10.78
CA PRO A 117 -13.50 17.20 -10.95
C PRO A 117 -13.54 15.74 -10.49
N THR A 118 -13.45 14.84 -11.46
CA THR A 118 -13.53 13.39 -11.26
C THR A 118 -12.22 12.78 -11.73
N ARG A 119 -11.46 12.17 -10.81
CA ARG A 119 -10.11 11.68 -11.11
C ARG A 119 -10.09 10.16 -11.24
N LEU A 120 -9.44 9.66 -12.28
CA LEU A 120 -9.12 8.25 -12.47
C LEU A 120 -7.62 8.13 -12.28
N ARG A 121 -7.20 7.51 -11.18
CA ARG A 121 -5.79 7.27 -10.88
C ARG A 121 -5.40 5.91 -11.41
N VAL A 122 -4.43 5.91 -12.30
CA VAL A 122 -3.85 4.69 -12.83
C VAL A 122 -2.67 4.36 -11.93
N ALA A 123 -2.83 3.30 -11.16
CA ALA A 123 -1.75 2.82 -10.31
C ALA A 123 -0.70 2.14 -11.20
N THR A 124 0.53 2.66 -11.20
CA THR A 124 1.68 2.05 -11.90
C THR A 124 2.25 0.84 -11.16
N GLU A 125 1.97 0.78 -9.87
CA GLU A 125 2.11 -0.41 -9.04
C GLU A 125 0.72 -0.80 -8.55
N PRO A 126 0.37 -2.09 -8.46
CA PRO A 126 -0.92 -2.50 -7.94
C PRO A 126 -1.14 -1.88 -6.55
N PRO A 127 -2.36 -1.40 -6.23
CA PRO A 127 -2.69 -0.95 -4.88
C PRO A 127 -2.32 -2.07 -3.89
N GLY A 128 -1.55 -1.73 -2.84
CA GLY A 128 -0.95 -2.73 -1.94
C GLY A 128 0.59 -2.83 -1.99
N ALA A 129 1.27 -2.08 -2.86
CA ALA A 129 2.75 -1.99 -2.88
C ALA A 129 3.36 -1.56 -1.53
N GLU A 130 2.70 -0.67 -0.79
CA GLU A 130 3.12 -0.32 0.58
C GLU A 130 3.02 -1.53 1.53
N LYS A 131 2.00 -2.36 1.36
CA LYS A 131 1.77 -3.62 2.11
C LYS A 131 2.89 -4.61 1.80
N ARG A 132 3.22 -4.82 0.51
CA ARG A 132 4.34 -5.67 0.07
C ARG A 132 5.70 -5.17 0.54
N THR A 133 5.91 -3.85 0.51
CA THR A 133 7.15 -3.22 0.99
C THR A 133 7.30 -3.43 2.50
N ALA A 134 6.23 -3.25 3.26
CA ALA A 134 6.21 -3.55 4.68
C ALA A 134 6.43 -5.05 4.97
N LEU A 135 5.76 -5.94 4.23
CA LEU A 135 5.93 -7.39 4.36
C LEU A 135 7.37 -7.83 4.04
N THR A 136 7.97 -7.24 3.00
CA THR A 136 9.36 -7.48 2.60
C THR A 136 10.34 -6.99 3.67
N ALA A 137 10.08 -5.84 4.28
CA ALA A 137 10.87 -5.34 5.39
C ALA A 137 10.78 -6.24 6.63
N GLU A 138 9.57 -6.74 6.95
CA GLU A 138 9.36 -7.70 8.04
C GLU A 138 10.04 -9.04 7.78
N PHE A 139 9.95 -9.57 6.56
CA PHE A 139 10.66 -10.78 6.14
C PHE A 139 12.18 -10.62 6.30
N ARG A 140 12.76 -9.50 5.83
CA ARG A 140 14.19 -9.22 6.00
C ARG A 140 14.60 -9.17 7.48
N ARG A 141 13.78 -8.56 8.35
CA ARG A 141 14.01 -8.54 9.80
C ARG A 141 13.93 -9.93 10.43
N ALA A 142 12.96 -10.75 10.03
CA ALA A 142 12.82 -12.12 10.52
C ALA A 142 14.03 -12.98 10.11
N LYS A 143 14.46 -12.88 8.85
CA LYS A 143 15.65 -13.56 8.34
C LYS A 143 16.95 -13.08 9.02
N GLY A 144 17.07 -11.78 9.29
CA GLY A 144 18.17 -11.21 10.08
C GLY A 144 18.24 -11.82 11.48
N ARG A 145 17.11 -11.86 12.20
CA ARG A 145 17.01 -12.50 13.52
C ARG A 145 17.34 -13.99 13.49
N GLN A 146 16.92 -14.72 12.45
CA GLN A 146 17.29 -16.13 12.29
C GLN A 146 18.82 -16.28 12.22
N VAL A 147 19.49 -15.49 11.38
CA VAL A 147 20.96 -15.53 11.23
C VAL A 147 21.67 -15.14 12.52
N GLU A 148 21.17 -14.13 13.24
CA GLU A 148 21.70 -13.72 14.55
C GLU A 148 21.61 -14.87 15.57
N CYS A 149 20.48 -15.57 15.65
CA CYS A 149 20.29 -16.69 16.57
C CYS A 149 21.17 -17.90 16.19
N GLU A 150 21.28 -18.21 14.89
CA GLU A 150 22.16 -19.29 14.40
C GLU A 150 23.64 -18.98 14.69
N THR A 151 24.04 -17.72 14.55
CA THR A 151 25.40 -17.25 14.89
C THR A 151 25.64 -17.37 16.39
N ALA A 152 24.72 -16.89 17.22
CA ALA A 152 24.81 -16.99 18.68
C ALA A 152 24.84 -18.44 19.18
N LEU A 153 24.12 -19.37 18.52
CA LEU A 153 24.21 -20.81 18.80
C LEU A 153 25.60 -21.36 18.49
N GLY A 154 26.19 -20.97 17.36
CA GLY A 154 27.56 -21.34 17.00
C GLY A 154 28.57 -20.84 18.03
N GLU A 155 28.50 -19.55 18.40
CA GLU A 155 29.37 -18.95 19.43
C GLU A 155 29.20 -19.62 20.79
N HIS A 156 27.96 -19.94 21.18
CA HIS A 156 27.67 -20.64 22.42
C HIS A 156 28.28 -22.06 22.43
N ASP A 157 28.18 -22.79 21.32
CA ASP A 157 28.79 -24.13 21.20
C ASP A 157 30.31 -24.08 21.22
N ASP A 158 30.92 -23.05 20.62
CA ASP A 158 32.35 -22.80 20.70
C ASP A 158 32.82 -22.48 22.12
N ASP A 159 32.10 -21.64 22.88
CA ASP A 159 32.42 -21.34 24.28
C ASP A 159 32.29 -22.60 25.16
N MET A 160 31.23 -23.37 24.95
CA MET A 160 31.04 -24.67 25.61
C MET A 160 32.23 -25.61 25.33
N ALA A 161 32.66 -25.73 24.08
CA ALA A 161 33.80 -26.55 23.69
C ALA A 161 35.13 -26.03 24.27
N ALA A 162 35.35 -24.72 24.29
CA ALA A 162 36.53 -24.09 24.87
C ALA A 162 36.65 -24.39 26.37
N ARG A 163 35.53 -24.32 27.12
CA ARG A 163 35.47 -24.74 28.53
C ARG A 163 35.71 -26.23 28.72
N GLY A 164 35.28 -27.07 27.77
CA GLY A 164 35.61 -28.49 27.74
C GLY A 164 37.10 -28.77 27.61
N LYS A 165 37.86 -27.91 26.90
CA LYS A 165 39.32 -28.06 26.76
C LYS A 165 40.07 -27.71 28.06
N THR A 166 39.49 -26.85 28.91
CA THR A 166 40.14 -26.36 30.14
C THR A 166 39.76 -27.15 31.38
N SER A 167 38.64 -27.89 31.36
CA SER A 167 38.15 -28.66 32.52
C SER A 167 37.72 -30.07 32.13
N ALA A 168 38.39 -31.08 32.73
CA ALA A 168 38.04 -32.49 32.54
C ALA A 168 36.62 -32.80 33.03
N TYR A 169 36.16 -32.14 34.10
CA TYR A 169 34.80 -32.30 34.61
C TYR A 169 33.76 -31.75 33.61
N TRP A 170 34.01 -30.56 33.04
CA TRP A 170 33.16 -29.98 32.01
C TRP A 170 33.14 -30.81 30.72
N ALA A 171 34.30 -31.34 30.31
CA ALA A 171 34.41 -32.25 29.17
C ALA A 171 33.58 -33.53 29.34
N GLY A 172 33.56 -34.10 30.56
CA GLY A 172 32.70 -35.24 30.89
C GLY A 172 31.22 -34.89 30.79
N LEU A 173 30.80 -33.73 31.31
CA LEU A 173 29.41 -33.26 31.20
C LEU A 173 28.97 -33.05 29.74
N LEU A 174 29.83 -32.48 28.88
CA LEU A 174 29.58 -32.32 27.44
C LEU A 174 29.38 -33.66 26.72
N LYS A 175 30.10 -34.70 27.14
CA LYS A 175 29.96 -36.07 26.60
C LYS A 175 28.72 -36.80 27.13
N GLY A 176 27.92 -36.17 27.99
CA GLY A 176 26.73 -36.77 28.60
C GLY A 176 27.05 -37.68 29.80
N GLU A 177 28.26 -37.63 30.35
CA GLU A 177 28.62 -38.42 31.53
C GLU A 177 27.91 -37.87 32.78
N LYS A 178 27.26 -38.76 33.55
CA LYS A 178 26.59 -38.40 34.81
C LYS A 178 27.59 -38.37 35.97
N LEU A 179 28.46 -37.36 35.99
CA LEU A 179 29.50 -37.20 37.02
C LEU A 179 28.98 -36.42 38.24
N ALA A 180 28.90 -37.08 39.41
CA ALA A 180 28.59 -36.41 40.67
C ALA A 180 29.75 -35.50 41.11
N PRO A 181 29.50 -34.23 41.50
CA PRO A 181 30.55 -33.30 41.89
C PRO A 181 31.15 -33.69 43.24
N ARG A 182 32.47 -33.81 43.31
CA ARG A 182 33.24 -34.28 44.48
C ARG A 182 33.77 -33.15 45.35
N ASN A 183 33.89 -31.94 44.80
CA ASN A 183 34.42 -30.77 45.49
C ASN A 183 33.57 -29.51 45.21
N PRO A 184 33.74 -28.42 45.98
CA PRO A 184 32.97 -27.19 45.79
C PRO A 184 33.12 -26.55 44.40
N LEU A 185 34.28 -26.72 43.75
CA LEU A 185 34.55 -26.18 42.42
C LEU A 185 33.74 -26.92 41.34
N GLU A 186 33.69 -28.25 41.40
CA GLU A 186 32.86 -29.08 40.51
C GLU A 186 31.36 -28.80 40.70
N LYS A 187 30.90 -28.52 41.93
CA LYS A 187 29.50 -28.08 42.15
C LYS A 187 29.18 -26.78 41.43
N ARG A 188 30.11 -25.82 41.44
CA ARG A 188 29.97 -24.55 40.73
C ARG A 188 29.98 -24.76 39.22
N LEU A 189 30.90 -25.59 38.70
CA LEU A 189 30.98 -25.92 37.28
C LEU A 189 29.72 -26.65 36.78
N LEU A 190 29.17 -27.58 37.56
CA LEU A 190 27.91 -28.25 37.21
C LEU A 190 26.76 -27.24 37.11
N SER A 191 26.67 -26.29 38.03
CA SER A 191 25.64 -25.25 38.03
C SER A 191 25.75 -24.36 36.77
N GLN A 192 26.97 -23.90 36.47
CA GLN A 192 27.26 -23.12 35.26
C GLN A 192 26.96 -23.89 33.97
N PHE A 193 27.26 -25.20 33.94
CA PHE A 193 26.95 -26.06 32.81
C PHE A 193 25.44 -26.18 32.60
N LEU A 194 24.67 -26.40 33.68
CA LEU A 194 23.22 -26.50 33.60
C LEU A 194 22.58 -25.16 33.15
N GLU A 195 23.13 -24.02 33.57
CA GLU A 195 22.71 -22.70 33.09
C GLU A 195 23.00 -22.53 31.61
N ALA A 196 24.20 -22.91 31.15
CA ALA A 196 24.56 -22.85 29.73
C ALA A 196 23.69 -23.78 28.87
N VAL A 197 23.36 -24.99 29.34
CA VAL A 197 22.43 -25.89 28.65
C VAL A 197 21.02 -25.29 28.56
N LYS A 198 20.56 -24.60 29.61
CA LYS A 198 19.27 -23.88 29.56
C LYS A 198 19.31 -22.70 28.59
N ALA A 199 20.41 -21.95 28.55
CA ALA A 199 20.59 -20.84 27.62
C ALA A 199 20.59 -21.35 26.17
N LYS A 200 21.34 -22.42 25.89
CA LYS A 200 21.31 -23.10 24.58
C LYS A 200 19.90 -23.49 24.16
N LYS A 201 19.13 -24.15 25.04
CA LYS A 201 17.74 -24.53 24.71
C LYS A 201 16.82 -23.34 24.40
N ARG A 202 17.01 -22.20 25.07
CA ARG A 202 16.25 -20.98 24.78
C ARG A 202 16.62 -20.43 23.41
N LEU A 203 17.93 -20.35 23.11
CA LEU A 203 18.43 -19.91 21.81
C LEU A 203 17.98 -20.85 20.67
N GLU A 204 17.96 -22.16 20.89
CA GLU A 204 17.44 -23.14 19.93
C GLU A 204 15.95 -22.90 19.63
N GLN A 205 15.17 -22.56 20.65
CA GLN A 205 13.74 -22.26 20.50
C GLN A 205 13.52 -20.92 19.77
N GLU A 206 14.28 -19.89 20.14
CA GLU A 206 14.23 -18.58 19.47
C GLU A 206 14.65 -18.67 17.99
N ALA A 207 15.66 -19.49 17.68
CA ALA A 207 16.09 -19.75 16.31
C ALA A 207 14.99 -20.44 15.48
N GLU A 208 14.31 -21.44 16.06
CA GLU A 208 13.23 -22.16 15.37
C GLU A 208 12.00 -21.26 15.16
N ASP A 209 11.63 -20.45 16.16
CA ASP A 209 10.54 -19.48 16.05
C ASP A 209 10.84 -18.43 14.96
N ALA A 210 12.07 -17.91 14.92
CA ALA A 210 12.51 -16.97 13.89
C ALA A 210 12.51 -17.60 12.48
N ARG A 211 12.90 -18.88 12.38
CA ARG A 211 12.88 -19.65 11.13
C ARG A 211 11.45 -19.88 10.64
N LEU A 212 10.53 -20.26 11.52
CA LEU A 212 9.11 -20.44 11.19
C LEU A 212 8.50 -19.13 10.72
N GLN A 213 8.73 -18.04 11.46
CA GLN A 213 8.27 -16.71 11.06
C GLN A 213 8.82 -16.27 9.70
N ALA A 214 10.11 -16.49 9.44
CA ALA A 214 10.72 -16.16 8.14
C ALA A 214 10.13 -17.03 7.01
N ARG A 215 9.83 -18.31 7.28
CA ARG A 215 9.19 -19.21 6.32
C ARG A 215 7.77 -18.76 6.01
N ASP A 216 6.96 -18.46 7.01
CA ASP A 216 5.56 -18.06 6.83
C ASP A 216 5.46 -16.72 6.07
N LEU A 217 6.29 -15.74 6.45
CA LEU A 217 6.41 -14.49 5.70
C LEU A 217 6.94 -14.70 4.27
N GLY A 218 7.86 -15.65 4.09
CA GLY A 218 8.38 -16.02 2.77
C GLY A 218 7.31 -16.65 1.88
N ASN A 219 6.46 -17.52 2.44
CA ASN A 219 5.32 -18.11 1.73
C ASN A 219 4.31 -17.04 1.33
N LEU A 220 3.96 -16.13 2.23
CA LEU A 220 3.07 -15.00 1.93
C LEU A 220 3.64 -14.11 0.82
N LEU A 221 4.95 -13.84 0.80
CA LEU A 221 5.59 -13.10 -0.30
C LEU A 221 5.56 -13.86 -1.64
N VAL A 222 5.63 -15.19 -1.61
CA VAL A 222 5.56 -16.03 -2.83
C VAL A 222 4.12 -16.12 -3.34
N GLU A 223 3.14 -16.24 -2.45
CA GLU A 223 1.71 -16.16 -2.76
C GLU A 223 1.38 -14.78 -3.35
N ASP A 224 1.77 -13.69 -2.68
CA ASP A 224 1.63 -12.31 -3.20
C ASP A 224 2.33 -12.12 -4.56
N ALA A 225 3.50 -12.75 -4.76
CA ALA A 225 4.24 -12.65 -6.03
C ALA A 225 3.61 -13.50 -7.14
N ALA A 226 3.00 -14.65 -6.81
CA ALA A 226 2.24 -15.45 -7.75
C ALA A 226 0.94 -14.74 -8.16
N GLU A 227 0.23 -14.15 -7.21
CA GLU A 227 -0.94 -13.29 -7.46
C GLU A 227 -0.54 -12.03 -8.25
N ALA A 228 0.61 -11.42 -7.95
CA ALA A 228 1.15 -10.31 -8.75
C ALA A 228 1.49 -10.73 -10.18
N ALA A 229 2.04 -11.94 -10.37
CA ALA A 229 2.39 -12.48 -11.67
C ALA A 229 1.18 -12.92 -12.50
N GLU A 230 0.07 -13.32 -11.84
CA GLU A 230 -1.23 -13.51 -12.49
C GLU A 230 -1.91 -12.17 -12.82
N ALA A 231 -1.70 -11.13 -12.01
CA ALA A 231 -2.16 -9.77 -12.27
C ALA A 231 -1.30 -9.00 -13.31
N THR A 232 -0.10 -9.49 -13.64
CA THR A 232 0.69 -8.93 -14.75
C THR A 232 0.15 -9.44 -16.07
N SER A 233 -0.70 -8.63 -16.71
CA SER A 233 -0.89 -8.51 -18.18
C SER A 233 -2.35 -8.22 -18.60
N GLU A 234 -3.11 -7.43 -17.86
CA GLU A 234 -4.33 -6.84 -18.44
C GLU A 234 -4.26 -5.32 -18.30
N ASP A 235 -4.29 -4.62 -19.44
CA ASP A 235 -4.41 -3.16 -19.49
C ASP A 235 -5.59 -2.73 -18.61
N LEU A 236 -5.41 -1.68 -17.80
CA LEU A 236 -6.53 -1.12 -17.03
C LEU A 236 -7.62 -0.73 -18.01
N GLN A 237 -8.75 -1.44 -17.91
CA GLN A 237 -9.89 -1.19 -18.77
C GLN A 237 -10.93 -0.37 -18.04
N ILE A 238 -11.34 0.73 -18.65
CA ILE A 238 -12.40 1.60 -18.13
C ILE A 238 -13.58 1.52 -19.10
N ARG A 239 -14.69 0.98 -18.62
CA ARG A 239 -15.91 0.79 -19.41
C ARG A 239 -17.01 1.69 -18.87
N VAL A 240 -17.48 2.62 -19.70
CA VAL A 240 -18.55 3.57 -19.33
C VAL A 240 -19.77 3.36 -20.22
N GLY A 241 -20.89 2.97 -19.61
CA GLY A 241 -22.17 2.76 -20.30
C GLY A 241 -22.98 4.04 -20.51
N GLY A 242 -22.69 5.11 -19.78
CA GLY A 242 -23.28 6.44 -19.98
C GLY A 242 -22.35 7.38 -20.73
N THR A 243 -22.29 8.62 -20.25
CA THR A 243 -21.43 9.67 -20.82
C THR A 243 -20.22 9.92 -19.92
N VAL A 244 -19.03 10.00 -20.51
CA VAL A 244 -17.85 10.58 -19.88
C VAL A 244 -17.88 12.08 -20.14
N TYR A 245 -18.07 12.87 -19.08
CA TYR A 245 -18.23 14.32 -19.19
C TYR A 245 -16.89 15.06 -19.13
N PRO A 246 -16.83 16.30 -19.65
CA PRO A 246 -15.71 17.20 -19.42
C PRO A 246 -15.42 17.38 -17.92
N GLY A 247 -14.16 17.46 -17.53
CA GLY A 247 -13.73 17.53 -16.12
C GLY A 247 -13.32 16.18 -15.51
N VAL A 248 -13.53 15.08 -16.24
CA VAL A 248 -12.89 13.79 -15.96
C VAL A 248 -11.41 13.86 -16.35
N ARG A 249 -10.54 13.42 -15.43
CA ARG A 249 -9.09 13.42 -15.59
C ARG A 249 -8.53 12.04 -15.30
N CYS A 250 -7.74 11.53 -16.23
CA CYS A 250 -6.95 10.33 -16.00
C CYS A 250 -5.53 10.74 -15.59
N GLU A 251 -5.11 10.30 -14.42
CA GLU A 251 -3.87 10.66 -13.73
C GLU A 251 -2.97 9.42 -13.64
N LEU A 252 -1.81 9.46 -14.28
CA LEU A 252 -0.79 8.40 -14.22
C LEU A 252 0.46 8.95 -13.56
N LEU A 253 0.80 8.44 -12.37
CA LEU A 253 2.00 8.81 -11.63
C LEU A 253 3.09 7.75 -11.82
N GLN A 254 4.26 8.15 -12.30
CA GLN A 254 5.41 7.25 -12.45
C GLN A 254 6.73 7.93 -12.08
N PRO A 255 7.74 7.16 -11.66
CA PRO A 255 9.11 7.66 -11.63
C PRO A 255 9.53 8.17 -13.01
N LEU A 256 10.27 9.27 -13.06
CA LEU A 256 10.76 9.85 -14.30
C LEU A 256 11.86 8.97 -14.89
N ALA A 257 11.53 8.20 -15.94
CA ALA A 257 12.46 7.27 -16.58
C ALA A 257 13.46 7.98 -17.51
N ALA A 258 14.56 7.30 -17.83
CA ALA A 258 15.58 7.83 -18.73
C ALA A 258 15.03 8.14 -20.13
N ASP A 259 14.12 7.31 -20.64
CA ASP A 259 13.51 7.47 -21.96
C ASP A 259 12.52 8.65 -22.01
N ASP A 260 11.82 8.94 -20.90
CA ASP A 260 10.93 10.11 -20.80
C ASP A 260 11.71 11.43 -20.92
N LEU A 261 12.98 11.48 -20.47
CA LEU A 261 13.76 12.73 -20.45
C LEU A 261 13.93 13.37 -21.84
N GLN A 262 13.83 12.56 -22.90
CA GLN A 262 13.95 13.02 -24.29
C GLN A 262 12.65 13.64 -24.83
N GLN A 263 11.52 13.49 -24.12
CA GLN A 263 10.23 14.01 -24.59
C GLN A 263 10.25 15.55 -24.64
N ALA A 264 9.90 16.08 -25.80
CA ALA A 264 9.64 17.50 -25.99
C ALA A 264 8.35 17.88 -25.28
N VAL A 265 8.40 18.98 -24.54
CA VAL A 265 7.28 19.52 -23.77
C VAL A 265 7.19 21.01 -23.95
N ARG A 266 6.00 21.55 -23.70
CA ARG A 266 5.81 22.99 -23.56
C ARG A 266 5.56 23.32 -22.10
N LEU A 267 6.25 24.31 -21.57
CA LEU A 267 6.05 24.76 -20.19
C LEU A 267 4.76 25.58 -20.09
N ALA A 268 4.26 25.74 -18.86
CA ALA A 268 3.12 26.64 -18.60
C ALA A 268 3.38 28.09 -19.03
N THR A 269 4.65 28.50 -19.11
CA THR A 269 5.09 29.81 -19.63
C THR A 269 4.96 29.93 -21.16
N GLY A 270 4.68 28.82 -21.85
CA GLY A 270 4.58 28.76 -23.30
C GLY A 270 5.90 28.46 -24.00
N GLU A 271 7.02 28.35 -23.28
CA GLU A 271 8.34 27.97 -23.79
C GLU A 271 8.40 26.48 -24.16
N GLU A 272 9.01 26.16 -25.29
CA GLU A 272 9.34 24.79 -25.66
C GLU A 272 10.61 24.34 -24.93
N SER A 273 10.59 23.12 -24.41
CA SER A 273 11.67 22.53 -23.62
C SER A 273 11.64 21.00 -23.74
N ASN A 274 12.47 20.33 -22.95
CA ASN A 274 12.39 18.88 -22.76
C ASN A 274 12.34 18.55 -21.25
N LEU A 275 11.94 17.34 -20.93
CA LEU A 275 11.84 16.90 -19.53
C LEU A 275 13.20 16.91 -18.81
N GLN A 276 14.32 16.74 -19.52
CA GLN A 276 15.66 16.89 -18.94
C GLN A 276 15.95 18.30 -18.42
N ALA A 277 15.58 19.34 -19.17
CA ALA A 277 15.76 20.73 -18.76
C ALA A 277 14.84 21.08 -17.58
N VAL A 278 13.61 20.55 -17.57
CA VAL A 278 12.69 20.69 -16.43
C VAL A 278 13.29 20.06 -15.17
N ARG A 279 13.82 18.83 -15.28
CA ARG A 279 14.52 18.14 -14.18
C ARG A 279 15.68 18.97 -13.63
N ALA A 280 16.50 19.57 -14.50
CA ALA A 280 17.63 20.39 -14.09
C ALA A 280 17.20 21.64 -13.28
N ARG A 281 16.13 22.32 -13.69
CA ARG A 281 15.59 23.48 -12.96
C ARG A 281 15.05 23.08 -11.58
N LEU A 282 14.35 21.95 -11.50
CA LEU A 282 13.86 21.43 -10.22
C LEU A 282 15.01 21.04 -9.29
N LEU A 283 16.07 20.44 -9.82
CA LEU A 283 17.28 20.11 -9.05
C LEU A 283 17.96 21.38 -8.50
N GLU A 284 18.06 22.45 -9.29
CA GLU A 284 18.63 23.72 -8.84
C GLU A 284 17.82 24.33 -7.68
N ALA A 285 16.49 24.38 -7.81
CA ALA A 285 15.61 24.88 -6.76
C ALA A 285 15.65 24.02 -5.48
N LEU A 286 15.74 22.70 -5.65
CA LEU A 286 15.87 21.73 -4.57
C LEU A 286 17.20 21.92 -3.82
N ASN A 287 18.32 21.97 -4.54
CA ASN A 287 19.64 22.14 -3.95
C ASN A 287 19.72 23.45 -3.17
N HIS A 288 19.20 24.55 -3.74
CA HIS A 288 19.13 25.82 -3.03
C HIS A 288 18.36 25.71 -1.70
N HIS A 289 17.24 25.00 -1.69
CA HIS A 289 16.48 24.76 -0.45
C HIS A 289 17.25 23.88 0.54
N LEU A 290 17.89 22.81 0.09
CA LEU A 290 18.67 21.95 0.97
C LEU A 290 19.84 22.74 1.60
N GLU A 291 20.58 23.50 0.80
CA GLU A 291 21.69 24.36 1.26
C GLU A 291 21.25 25.35 2.35
N LEU A 292 20.08 26.00 2.19
CA LEU A 292 19.55 26.96 3.17
C LEU A 292 19.30 26.36 4.56
N TYR A 293 18.95 25.07 4.64
CA TYR A 293 18.64 24.41 5.90
C TYR A 293 19.77 23.52 6.42
N GLN A 294 20.71 23.13 5.57
CA GLN A 294 21.74 22.16 5.91
C GLN A 294 22.66 22.67 7.02
N GLU A 295 23.14 23.92 6.92
CA GLU A 295 24.00 24.53 7.96
C GLU A 295 23.28 24.59 9.32
N ALA A 296 22.04 25.06 9.35
CA ALA A 296 21.23 25.16 10.57
C ALA A 296 20.89 23.79 11.19
N VAL A 297 20.71 22.75 10.37
CA VAL A 297 20.47 21.37 10.83
C VAL A 297 21.76 20.78 11.41
N GLU A 298 22.88 20.94 10.71
CA GLU A 298 24.20 20.45 11.15
C GLU A 298 24.63 21.11 12.47
N GLU A 299 24.50 22.43 12.60
CA GLU A 299 24.81 23.16 13.84
C GLU A 299 23.95 22.69 15.01
N ARG A 300 22.64 22.52 14.78
CA ARG A 300 21.71 22.09 15.83
C ARG A 300 21.92 20.62 16.20
N GLN A 301 22.30 19.79 15.25
CA GLN A 301 22.62 18.40 15.49
C GLN A 301 23.93 18.26 16.28
N ALA A 302 24.96 19.02 15.93
CA ALA A 302 26.20 19.09 16.70
C ALA A 302 25.95 19.57 18.15
N ALA A 303 25.10 20.57 18.33
CA ALA A 303 24.71 21.04 19.67
C ALA A 303 23.96 19.94 20.46
N LEU A 304 23.07 19.18 19.82
CA LEU A 304 22.41 18.05 20.47
C LEU A 304 23.38 16.91 20.81
N ASP A 305 24.34 16.61 19.93
CA ASP A 305 25.38 15.62 20.18
C ASP A 305 26.28 16.01 21.37
N GLU A 306 26.57 17.30 21.52
CA GLU A 306 27.33 17.81 22.67
C GLU A 306 26.51 17.76 23.97
N ILE A 307 25.24 18.16 23.95
CA ILE A 307 24.37 18.22 25.13
C ILE A 307 23.99 16.82 25.64
N PHE A 308 23.77 15.85 24.73
CA PHE A 308 23.23 14.53 25.05
C PHE A 308 24.25 13.39 24.94
N LYS A 309 25.55 13.70 24.88
CA LYS A 309 26.65 12.73 24.71
C LYS A 309 26.62 11.53 25.66
N ASP A 310 26.15 11.73 26.89
CA ASP A 310 26.07 10.70 27.94
C ASP A 310 24.62 10.28 28.30
N GLN A 311 23.62 10.74 27.54
CA GLN A 311 22.19 10.53 27.83
C GLN A 311 21.38 10.22 26.56
N GLU A 312 21.78 9.17 25.84
CA GLU A 312 21.11 8.76 24.58
C GLU A 312 19.60 8.51 24.75
N GLU A 313 19.16 7.94 25.87
CA GLU A 313 17.74 7.66 26.13
C GLU A 313 16.86 8.92 26.25
N LYS A 314 17.45 10.11 26.45
CA LYS A 314 16.74 11.39 26.56
C LYS A 314 16.95 12.31 25.36
N ARG A 315 17.65 11.82 24.33
CA ARG A 315 17.97 12.62 23.16
C ARG A 315 16.68 12.97 22.40
N PRO A 316 16.40 14.25 22.13
CA PRO A 316 15.28 14.64 21.30
C PRO A 316 15.51 14.21 19.85
N GLU A 317 14.42 14.15 19.06
CA GLU A 317 14.51 13.84 17.62
C GLU A 317 15.47 14.81 16.91
N ALA A 318 16.26 14.26 15.99
CA ALA A 318 17.22 15.06 15.23
C ALA A 318 16.47 16.14 14.42
N PRO A 319 17.02 17.36 14.30
CA PRO A 319 16.46 18.38 13.45
C PRO A 319 16.40 17.87 12.00
N GLN A 320 15.24 18.02 11.37
CA GLN A 320 15.04 17.58 9.98
C GLN A 320 14.81 18.78 9.08
N ILE A 321 15.31 18.70 7.84
CA ILE A 321 14.99 19.67 6.80
C ILE A 321 13.48 19.61 6.53
N PRO A 322 12.76 20.74 6.45
CA PRO A 322 11.34 20.73 6.13
C PRO A 322 11.07 20.08 4.76
N ASN A 323 10.15 19.12 4.72
CA ASN A 323 9.74 18.54 3.44
C ASN A 323 9.06 19.61 2.58
N LYS A 324 9.49 19.74 1.33
CA LYS A 324 8.93 20.67 0.36
C LYS A 324 8.88 19.97 -1.00
N ARG A 325 7.78 20.16 -1.72
CA ARG A 325 7.60 19.69 -3.10
C ARG A 325 7.96 20.82 -4.06
N PHE A 326 8.84 20.52 -5.00
CA PHE A 326 9.17 21.38 -6.14
C PHE A 326 8.51 20.77 -7.36
N GLU A 327 7.76 21.56 -8.11
CA GLU A 327 6.98 21.05 -9.24
C GLU A 327 6.95 22.05 -10.40
N GLU A 328 6.91 21.50 -11.62
CA GLU A 328 6.79 22.25 -12.86
C GLU A 328 5.68 21.65 -13.72
N LYS A 329 4.79 22.50 -14.24
CA LYS A 329 3.70 22.09 -15.12
C LYS A 329 4.17 22.07 -16.57
N VAL A 330 3.91 20.94 -17.22
CA VAL A 330 4.28 20.67 -18.61
C VAL A 330 3.05 20.31 -19.43
N LEU A 331 3.09 20.64 -20.72
CA LEU A 331 2.09 20.29 -21.71
C LEU A 331 2.75 19.41 -22.76
N PHE A 332 2.05 18.35 -23.15
CA PHE A 332 2.50 17.40 -24.16
C PHE A 332 1.77 17.65 -25.47
N PRO A 333 2.33 17.21 -26.61
CA PRO A 333 1.58 17.17 -27.86
C PRO A 333 0.26 16.40 -27.67
N ALA A 334 -0.84 16.96 -28.20
CA ALA A 334 -2.13 16.29 -28.17
C ALA A 334 -2.08 14.98 -28.97
N ALA A 335 -2.82 13.96 -28.53
CA ALA A 335 -2.84 12.66 -29.20
C ALA A 335 -4.13 12.33 -29.97
N GLY A 336 -5.14 13.21 -29.93
CA GLY A 336 -6.40 13.00 -30.64
C GLY A 336 -7.36 14.17 -30.43
N GLU A 337 -8.45 14.19 -31.20
CA GLU A 337 -9.52 15.18 -31.07
C GLU A 337 -10.22 15.08 -29.70
N GLY A 338 -10.41 16.21 -29.02
CA GLY A 338 -11.17 16.28 -27.75
C GLY A 338 -10.41 15.90 -26.48
N GLN A 339 -9.09 15.66 -26.56
CA GLN A 339 -8.22 15.37 -25.40
C GLN A 339 -7.13 16.44 -25.23
N GLU A 340 -6.85 16.81 -23.98
CA GLU A 340 -5.67 17.61 -23.64
C GLU A 340 -4.70 16.78 -22.78
N ARG A 341 -3.42 16.78 -23.17
CA ARG A 341 -2.35 16.10 -22.42
C ARG A 341 -1.50 17.12 -21.70
N SER A 342 -1.48 17.00 -20.38
CA SER A 342 -0.63 17.81 -19.51
C SER A 342 0.12 16.91 -18.54
N GLY A 343 1.02 17.48 -17.77
CA GLY A 343 1.63 16.78 -16.68
C GLY A 343 2.31 17.70 -15.68
N VAL A 344 2.76 17.08 -14.60
CA VAL A 344 3.51 17.75 -13.54
C VAL A 344 4.75 16.92 -13.25
N VAL A 345 5.92 17.51 -13.47
CA VAL A 345 7.19 16.93 -13.01
C VAL A 345 7.43 17.46 -11.61
N PHE A 346 7.72 16.59 -10.65
CA PHE A 346 7.99 17.04 -9.29
C PHE A 346 9.06 16.21 -8.58
N VAL A 347 9.67 16.81 -7.57
CA VAL A 347 10.64 16.19 -6.65
C VAL A 347 10.34 16.67 -5.23
N GLN A 348 10.62 15.81 -4.24
CA GLN A 348 10.46 16.14 -2.82
C GLN A 348 11.82 16.35 -2.16
N ALA A 349 11.90 17.30 -1.23
CA ALA A 349 13.12 17.57 -0.48
C ALA A 349 13.63 16.35 0.31
N HIS A 350 12.72 15.51 0.81
CA HIS A 350 13.06 14.28 1.52
C HIS A 350 13.49 13.12 0.61
N ALA A 351 13.23 13.22 -0.69
CA ALA A 351 13.57 12.21 -1.69
C ALA A 351 14.24 12.89 -2.90
N PRO A 352 15.42 13.50 -2.73
CA PRO A 352 16.02 14.38 -3.73
C PRO A 352 16.49 13.67 -5.00
N GLN A 353 16.59 12.34 -4.96
CA GLN A 353 16.95 11.52 -6.12
C GLN A 353 15.74 11.05 -6.93
N ASP A 354 14.54 11.13 -6.35
CA ASP A 354 13.32 10.55 -6.92
C ASP A 354 12.48 11.64 -7.58
N TYR A 355 12.61 11.70 -8.89
CA TYR A 355 11.78 12.57 -9.74
C TYR A 355 10.57 11.80 -10.21
N TYR A 356 9.41 12.45 -10.16
CA TYR A 356 8.15 11.86 -10.56
C TYR A 356 7.53 12.67 -11.70
N LEU A 357 6.87 11.96 -12.59
CA LEU A 357 6.06 12.53 -13.66
C LEU A 357 4.61 12.08 -13.47
N LEU A 358 3.74 13.06 -13.18
CA LEU A 358 2.30 12.88 -13.22
C LEU A 358 1.81 13.26 -14.63
N LYS A 359 1.47 12.27 -15.46
CA LYS A 359 0.81 12.49 -16.77
C LYS A 359 -0.70 12.62 -16.54
N ILE A 360 -1.31 13.62 -17.15
CA ILE A 360 -2.74 13.93 -17.01
C ILE A 360 -3.37 14.01 -18.39
N VAL A 361 -4.42 13.23 -18.60
CA VAL A 361 -5.29 13.34 -19.78
C VAL A 361 -6.64 13.88 -19.33
N GLU A 362 -7.01 15.05 -19.83
CA GLU A 362 -8.30 15.68 -19.56
C GLU A 362 -9.25 15.51 -20.74
N ILE A 363 -10.48 15.06 -20.43
CA ILE A 363 -11.57 14.96 -21.39
C ILE A 363 -12.16 16.35 -21.60
N LYS A 364 -12.14 16.87 -22.84
CA LYS A 364 -12.65 18.21 -23.18
C LYS A 364 -14.00 18.19 -23.89
N ALA A 365 -14.35 17.08 -24.51
CA ALA A 365 -15.63 16.87 -25.16
C ALA A 365 -16.33 15.63 -24.57
N PRO A 366 -17.66 15.64 -24.42
CA PRO A 366 -18.40 14.50 -23.90
C PRO A 366 -18.26 13.28 -24.81
N LEU A 367 -18.12 12.10 -24.21
CA LEU A 367 -17.97 10.83 -24.91
C LEU A 367 -19.08 9.88 -24.46
N HIS A 368 -19.85 9.34 -25.41
CA HIS A 368 -20.94 8.41 -25.10
C HIS A 368 -20.48 6.96 -25.28
N ASN A 369 -20.89 6.07 -24.37
CA ASN A 369 -20.59 4.63 -24.41
C ASN A 369 -19.08 4.35 -24.62
N ALA A 370 -18.24 5.06 -23.89
CA ALA A 370 -16.80 5.04 -24.12
C ALA A 370 -16.13 3.84 -23.43
N VAL A 371 -15.21 3.21 -24.16
CA VAL A 371 -14.21 2.32 -23.57
C VAL A 371 -12.88 3.06 -23.61
N LEU A 372 -12.32 3.32 -22.42
CA LEU A 372 -10.99 3.89 -22.26
C LEU A 372 -10.06 2.72 -21.94
N SER A 373 -9.08 2.48 -22.79
CA SER A 373 -7.99 1.55 -22.49
C SER A 373 -6.75 2.37 -22.17
N ILE A 374 -6.07 2.03 -21.08
CA ILE A 374 -4.86 2.73 -20.65
C ILE A 374 -3.68 1.77 -20.83
N GLU A 375 -2.88 2.00 -21.86
CA GLU A 375 -1.67 1.22 -22.12
C GLU A 375 -0.58 1.59 -21.11
N GLN A 376 0.04 0.59 -20.47
CA GLN A 376 1.00 0.78 -19.38
C GLN A 376 2.32 1.46 -19.81
N ASP A 377 2.64 1.54 -21.10
CA ASP A 377 3.84 2.24 -21.63
C ASP A 377 3.73 3.78 -21.60
N GLY A 378 2.75 4.32 -20.88
CA GLY A 378 2.63 5.75 -20.61
C GLY A 378 2.33 6.61 -21.84
N ALA A 379 1.86 6.01 -22.93
CA ALA A 379 1.74 6.66 -24.23
C ALA A 379 0.29 6.91 -24.69
N LEU A 380 -0.70 6.10 -24.32
CA LEU A 380 -2.06 6.28 -24.86
C LEU A 380 -3.17 5.84 -23.90
N ILE A 381 -4.08 6.79 -23.61
CA ILE A 381 -5.48 6.44 -23.39
C ILE A 381 -6.08 6.30 -24.78
N SER A 382 -6.18 5.08 -25.28
CA SER A 382 -6.94 4.84 -26.50
C SER A 382 -8.43 4.92 -26.14
N LEU A 383 -9.07 5.99 -26.62
CA LEU A 383 -10.51 6.13 -26.53
C LEU A 383 -11.10 5.41 -27.73
N SER A 384 -11.71 4.26 -27.49
CA SER A 384 -12.55 3.63 -28.50
C SER A 384 -14.01 3.84 -28.12
N GLN A 385 -14.77 4.47 -29.01
CA GLN A 385 -16.22 4.39 -28.96
C GLN A 385 -16.60 3.01 -29.48
N GLY A 386 -16.90 2.09 -28.57
CA GLY A 386 -17.42 0.78 -28.92
C GLY A 386 -18.89 0.87 -29.32
N ALA A 387 -19.35 -0.03 -30.19
CA ALA A 387 -20.78 -0.30 -30.27
C ALA A 387 -21.28 -0.64 -28.86
N ALA A 388 -22.45 -0.12 -28.47
CA ALA A 388 -23.06 -0.35 -27.18
C ALA A 388 -23.24 -1.86 -26.94
N ALA A 389 -22.19 -2.53 -26.45
CA ALA A 389 -22.34 -3.78 -25.76
C ALA A 389 -23.28 -3.45 -24.59
N GLU A 390 -24.42 -4.11 -24.51
CA GLU A 390 -25.29 -3.97 -23.35
C GLU A 390 -24.44 -4.30 -22.12
N PHE A 391 -23.99 -3.26 -21.40
CA PHE A 391 -23.27 -3.43 -20.16
C PHE A 391 -24.26 -4.00 -19.15
N ALA A 392 -24.24 -5.32 -19.00
CA ALA A 392 -25.04 -5.98 -17.99
C ALA A 392 -24.63 -5.43 -16.63
N SER A 393 -25.64 -5.10 -15.82
CA SER A 393 -25.44 -4.77 -14.42
C SER A 393 -24.59 -5.85 -13.77
N TRP A 394 -23.60 -5.46 -12.97
CA TRP A 394 -22.74 -6.44 -12.29
C TRP A 394 -23.57 -7.35 -11.36
N GLN A 395 -24.76 -6.90 -10.94
CA GLN A 395 -25.73 -7.70 -10.18
C GLN A 395 -26.29 -8.90 -10.96
N ARG A 396 -25.97 -9.02 -12.25
CA ARG A 396 -26.30 -10.18 -13.10
C ARG A 396 -25.08 -11.01 -13.46
N ASP A 397 -23.88 -10.58 -13.06
CA ASP A 397 -22.63 -11.29 -13.34
C ASP A 397 -22.51 -12.50 -12.41
N THR A 398 -22.45 -13.70 -12.99
CA THR A 398 -22.42 -14.95 -12.24
C THR A 398 -21.19 -15.09 -11.35
N GLU A 399 -20.04 -14.56 -11.75
CA GLU A 399 -18.80 -14.65 -10.97
C GLU A 399 -18.85 -13.70 -9.77
N VAL A 400 -19.38 -12.49 -9.97
CA VAL A 400 -19.61 -11.53 -8.88
C VAL A 400 -20.64 -12.07 -7.89
N LEU A 401 -21.74 -12.64 -8.39
CA LEU A 401 -22.78 -13.22 -7.55
C LEU A 401 -22.26 -14.42 -6.74
N ALA A 402 -21.44 -15.28 -7.35
CA ALA A 402 -20.80 -16.40 -6.65
C ALA A 402 -19.86 -15.89 -5.55
N ALA A 403 -19.06 -14.86 -5.83
CA ALA A 403 -18.16 -14.26 -4.83
C ALA A 403 -18.93 -13.57 -3.68
N LEU A 404 -20.14 -13.06 -3.92
CA LEU A 404 -21.04 -12.52 -2.89
C LEU A 404 -21.80 -13.61 -2.12
N ASP A 405 -21.83 -14.85 -2.61
CA ASP A 405 -22.42 -15.99 -1.91
C ASP A 405 -21.48 -16.59 -0.85
N GLU A 406 -20.16 -16.38 -0.98
CA GLU A 406 -19.14 -16.79 0.01
C GLU A 406 -19.22 -16.06 1.36
N PRO A 407 -19.32 -14.71 1.43
CA PRO A 407 -19.53 -14.03 2.70
C PRO A 407 -20.94 -14.34 3.22
N TYR A 408 -21.02 -15.12 4.29
CA TYR A 408 -22.28 -15.57 4.87
C TYR A 408 -22.46 -14.99 6.28
N ALA A 409 -23.55 -14.26 6.51
CA ALA A 409 -23.80 -13.63 7.81
C ALA A 409 -25.27 -13.76 8.21
N TYR A 410 -25.52 -14.11 9.47
CA TYR A 410 -26.88 -14.19 10.03
C TYR A 410 -27.87 -15.06 9.23
N GLY A 411 -27.39 -16.12 8.56
CA GLY A 411 -28.25 -17.02 7.81
C GLY A 411 -28.64 -16.55 6.41
N ALA A 412 -28.00 -15.48 5.91
CA ALA A 412 -28.15 -14.99 4.54
C ALA A 412 -26.77 -14.81 3.92
N SER A 413 -26.66 -15.02 2.61
CA SER A 413 -25.43 -14.66 1.89
C SER A 413 -25.31 -13.15 1.70
N GLY A 414 -24.11 -12.67 1.41
CA GLY A 414 -23.87 -11.28 1.04
C GLY A 414 -24.72 -10.81 -0.13
N ARG A 415 -24.94 -11.70 -1.09
CA ARG A 415 -25.87 -11.50 -2.20
C ARG A 415 -27.29 -11.28 -1.72
N ASP A 416 -27.82 -12.15 -0.86
CA ASP A 416 -29.18 -12.02 -0.33
C ASP A 416 -29.32 -10.76 0.51
N HIS A 417 -28.27 -10.36 1.24
CA HIS A 417 -28.27 -9.16 2.04
C HIS A 417 -28.33 -7.87 1.20
N LEU A 418 -27.69 -7.89 0.03
CA LEU A 418 -27.56 -6.73 -0.86
C LEU A 418 -28.67 -6.62 -1.90
N LEU A 419 -29.21 -7.75 -2.38
CA LEU A 419 -30.20 -7.81 -3.46
C LEU A 419 -31.65 -8.00 -2.99
N ALA A 420 -31.89 -8.20 -1.68
CA ALA A 420 -33.22 -8.23 -1.07
C ALA A 420 -33.75 -6.85 -0.71
#